data_AF-A0A9P1ARH1-F1
#
_entry.id   AF-A0A9P1ARH1-F1
#
_cell.length_a   1.000
_cell.length_b   1.000
_cell.length_c   1.000
_cell.angle_alpha   90.00
_cell.angle_beta   90.00
_cell.angle_gamma   90.00
#
_symmetry.space_group_name_H-M   'P 1'
#
loop_
_entity.id
_entity.type
_entity.pdbx_description
1 polymer ?
#
loop_
_entity_poly.entity_id
_entity_poly.type
_entity_poly.pdbx_seq_one_letter_code
_entity_poly.pdbx_strand_id
1 'polypeptide(L)'
;MEVPTSSANLTHFTTNCRICLKDGHGQHFGLETCRACAAFFRRTVVLNRKYKCSKRTGKCEIGTADEKLLCKFCRFKKCLDLGMTTENVRTDQVIKNEEEVVPITSPASSSSSSSSSLSISTPELAGGVDRVEYSIIHPKTRAPAMLIDVNAIIKRSRAILETYFLEDEDAIGHLNPLQRMVHSLQKIRSKQNWNPEFFVNIKFYDMFAMWEKQMLDTAEWLMHSNEFRQLPPHERVAIFKIVWAVWRRFERYTMTAEIFGQKCYDEKFSSKTCFLPYFRVKFPFFPILLHSHECAARFGDYFIDYSNVSDHGFERFNNVFGGKMIQYYDIIVKPFLEMRLSITEVTYVLCQIVWNYAGRRLQGQTQTAGEQFLEQISDNLHEYYETRPESQNYASRLTKMMQMVNQMLNVQLKREATMDMAMLFDMFNIVLTEPEFFRV
;
A
#
# COMPACT_ATOMS: atom_id res chain seq x y z
N MET A 1 18.57 22.54 60.57
CA MET A 1 17.38 21.95 59.92
C MET A 1 17.85 21.22 58.70
N GLU A 2 17.78 19.89 58.72
CA GLU A 2 18.28 19.03 57.65
C GLU A 2 17.16 18.74 56.64
N VAL A 3 17.54 18.50 55.39
CA VAL A 3 16.60 18.17 54.29
C VAL A 3 16.34 16.68 54.29
N PRO A 4 15.09 16.20 54.41
CA PRO A 4 14.79 14.78 54.32
C PRO A 4 14.73 14.33 52.86
N THR A 5 15.78 13.66 52.39
CA THR A 5 15.71 12.79 51.21
C THR A 5 14.88 11.54 51.53
N SER A 6 13.80 11.30 50.79
CA SER A 6 13.09 10.01 50.85
C SER A 6 12.61 9.58 49.47
N SER A 7 13.28 8.57 48.92
CA SER A 7 12.85 7.82 47.74
C SER A 7 11.68 6.89 48.12
N ALA A 8 10.45 7.33 47.86
CA ALA A 8 9.25 6.50 48.07
C ALA A 8 8.94 5.66 46.81
N ASN A 9 8.99 4.34 46.97
CA ASN A 9 8.78 3.38 45.89
C ASN A 9 7.39 3.54 45.24
N LEU A 10 7.34 3.71 43.91
CA LEU A 10 6.14 3.34 43.16
C LEU A 10 5.98 1.82 43.26
N THR A 11 4.97 1.38 43.99
CA THR A 11 4.52 -0.01 44.00
C THR A 11 4.05 -0.37 42.59
N HIS A 12 4.92 -1.01 41.82
CA HIS A 12 4.64 -1.47 40.47
C HIS A 12 3.43 -2.43 40.53
N PHE A 13 2.30 -2.04 39.92
CA PHE A 13 1.20 -2.98 39.73
C PHE A 13 1.74 -4.14 38.89
N THR A 14 1.87 -5.33 39.49
CA THR A 14 2.28 -6.55 38.80
C THR A 14 1.08 -7.11 38.05
N THR A 15 0.81 -6.56 36.87
CA THR A 15 -0.21 -7.06 35.95
C THR A 15 0.14 -8.47 35.47
N ASN A 16 -0.77 -9.44 35.60
CA ASN A 16 -0.51 -10.80 35.14
C ASN A 16 -0.49 -10.90 33.61
N CYS A 17 0.48 -11.64 33.07
CA CYS A 17 0.65 -11.95 31.65
C CYS A 17 -0.62 -12.57 31.06
N ARG A 18 -1.25 -11.90 30.11
CA ARG A 18 -2.54 -12.34 29.51
C ARG A 18 -2.44 -13.68 28.77
N ILE A 19 -1.22 -14.11 28.39
CA ILE A 19 -0.97 -15.40 27.73
C ILE A 19 -0.82 -16.55 28.72
N CYS A 20 0.06 -16.45 29.71
CA CYS A 20 0.44 -17.57 30.59
C CYS A 20 0.21 -17.34 32.09
N LEU A 21 -0.47 -16.25 32.47
CA LEU A 21 -0.94 -15.91 33.82
C LEU A 21 0.13 -15.72 34.92
N LYS A 22 1.41 -16.01 34.62
CA LYS A 22 2.56 -15.55 35.41
C LYS A 22 2.65 -14.02 35.45
N ASP A 23 3.50 -13.48 36.32
CA ASP A 23 3.84 -12.05 36.39
C ASP A 23 4.15 -11.48 35.01
N GLY A 24 3.41 -10.42 34.63
CA GLY A 24 3.66 -9.64 33.43
C GLY A 24 4.84 -8.69 33.63
N HIS A 25 5.32 -8.15 32.51
CA HIS A 25 6.47 -7.27 32.49
C HIS A 25 6.20 -6.06 31.57
N GLY A 26 4.94 -5.63 31.50
CA GLY A 26 4.47 -4.56 30.64
C GLY A 26 3.96 -5.04 29.27
N GLN A 27 3.61 -4.05 28.46
CA GLN A 27 3.01 -4.25 27.15
C GLN A 27 4.08 -4.64 26.12
N HIS A 28 3.87 -5.77 25.46
CA HIS A 28 4.70 -6.25 24.36
C HIS A 28 3.79 -6.67 23.21
N PHE A 29 4.07 -6.20 21.98
CA PHE A 29 3.28 -6.55 20.80
C PHE A 29 1.78 -6.20 20.95
N GLY A 30 1.47 -5.08 21.61
CA GLY A 30 0.10 -4.63 21.87
C GLY A 30 -0.56 -5.23 23.13
N LEU A 31 0.00 -6.27 23.76
CA LEU A 31 -0.63 -6.98 24.88
C LEU A 31 0.26 -7.03 26.13
N GLU A 32 -0.35 -6.94 27.31
CA GLU A 32 0.32 -7.11 28.60
C GLU A 32 0.82 -8.56 28.79
N THR A 33 2.15 -8.76 28.75
CA THR A 33 2.75 -10.11 28.75
C THR A 33 4.06 -10.19 29.53
N CYS A 34 4.48 -11.41 29.87
CA CYS A 34 5.82 -11.65 30.40
C CYS A 34 6.86 -11.71 29.28
N ARG A 35 8.12 -11.38 29.60
CA ARG A 35 9.26 -11.40 28.66
C ARG A 35 9.37 -12.73 27.88
N ALA A 36 9.06 -13.86 28.52
CA ALA A 36 9.11 -15.19 27.89
C ALA A 36 8.03 -15.40 26.80
N CYS A 37 6.84 -14.82 26.96
CA CYS A 37 5.78 -14.85 25.93
C CYS A 37 6.11 -13.92 24.76
N ALA A 38 6.63 -12.72 25.04
CA ALA A 38 7.14 -11.81 24.02
C ALA A 38 8.28 -12.43 23.19
N ALA A 39 9.29 -13.01 23.84
CA ALA A 39 10.41 -13.67 23.16
C ALA A 39 10.02 -14.98 22.44
N PHE A 40 8.94 -15.64 22.86
CA PHE A 40 8.34 -16.75 22.13
C PHE A 40 7.64 -16.26 20.86
N PHE A 41 6.74 -15.28 20.98
CA PHE A 41 6.01 -14.68 19.86
C PHE A 41 6.97 -14.14 18.79
N ARG A 42 7.93 -13.30 19.18
CA ARG A 42 8.96 -12.74 18.28
C ARG A 42 9.70 -13.83 17.49
N ARG A 43 10.19 -14.89 18.16
CA ARG A 43 10.90 -15.99 17.49
C ARG A 43 10.00 -16.85 16.61
N THR A 44 8.72 -16.96 16.91
CA THR A 44 7.77 -17.69 16.06
C THR A 44 7.50 -16.93 14.76
N VAL A 45 7.33 -15.61 14.86
CA VAL A 45 7.11 -14.71 13.71
C VAL A 45 8.37 -14.60 12.85
N VAL A 46 9.50 -14.14 13.40
CA VAL A 46 10.75 -13.87 12.66
C VAL A 46 11.29 -15.12 11.96
N LEU A 47 11.14 -16.30 12.56
CA LEU A 47 11.63 -17.56 12.01
C LEU A 47 10.51 -18.41 11.36
N ASN A 48 9.34 -17.81 11.08
CA ASN A 48 8.15 -18.43 10.46
C ASN A 48 7.85 -19.86 10.99
N ARG A 49 7.89 -20.04 12.31
CA ARG A 49 7.86 -21.38 12.93
C ARG A 49 6.44 -21.93 12.99
N LYS A 50 6.18 -22.93 12.15
CA LYS A 50 4.92 -23.70 12.17
C LYS A 50 4.97 -24.75 13.29
N TYR A 51 3.99 -24.74 14.18
CA TYR A 51 3.84 -25.73 15.25
C TYR A 51 2.65 -26.66 14.98
N LYS A 52 2.72 -27.90 15.45
CA LYS A 52 1.58 -28.83 15.52
C LYS A 52 1.17 -29.02 16.98
N CYS A 53 -0.12 -29.19 17.25
CA CYS A 53 -0.61 -29.48 18.60
C CYS A 53 -0.35 -30.95 18.96
N SER A 54 0.50 -31.21 19.97
CA SER A 54 0.87 -32.59 20.36
C SER A 54 -0.35 -33.44 20.79
N LYS A 55 -1.33 -32.83 21.48
CA LYS A 55 -2.60 -33.49 21.85
C LYS A 55 -3.64 -33.50 20.72
N ARG A 56 -3.35 -32.91 19.56
CA ARG A 56 -4.25 -32.71 18.40
C ARG A 56 -5.59 -31.99 18.65
N THR A 57 -5.92 -31.62 19.89
CA THR A 57 -7.18 -30.92 20.25
C THR A 57 -7.23 -29.44 19.84
N GLY A 58 -6.08 -28.78 19.66
CA GLY A 58 -6.00 -27.33 19.43
C GLY A 58 -6.50 -26.45 20.60
N LYS A 59 -6.74 -27.07 21.77
CA LYS A 59 -7.35 -26.46 22.97
C LYS A 59 -6.57 -26.81 24.25
N CYS A 60 -5.25 -26.94 24.18
CA CYS A 60 -4.43 -27.16 25.37
C CYS A 60 -4.46 -25.90 26.25
N GLU A 61 -4.72 -26.07 27.55
CA GLU A 61 -4.66 -24.99 28.53
C GLU A 61 -3.25 -24.37 28.59
N ILE A 62 -3.22 -23.04 28.73
CA ILE A 62 -1.99 -22.23 28.83
C ILE A 62 -2.12 -21.36 30.07
N GLY A 63 -1.42 -21.75 31.14
CA GLY A 63 -1.36 -21.01 32.42
C GLY A 63 -1.12 -21.83 33.68
N THR A 64 -1.22 -23.17 33.63
CA THR A 64 -1.33 -24.03 34.83
C THR A 64 -0.20 -25.03 35.05
N ALA A 65 0.88 -25.00 34.25
CA ALA A 65 2.02 -25.91 34.42
C ALA A 65 3.33 -25.35 33.84
N ASP A 66 4.41 -26.07 34.16
CA ASP A 66 5.81 -25.72 33.92
C ASP A 66 6.16 -25.33 32.47
N GLU A 67 7.09 -24.38 32.32
CA GLU A 67 7.30 -23.66 31.06
C GLU A 67 7.79 -24.54 29.89
N LYS A 68 8.41 -25.68 30.23
CA LYS A 68 8.92 -26.68 29.29
C LYS A 68 7.81 -27.54 28.65
N LEU A 69 6.59 -27.56 29.20
CA LEU A 69 5.48 -28.43 28.77
C LEU A 69 4.34 -27.69 28.05
N LEU A 70 4.41 -26.36 27.90
CA LEU A 70 3.40 -25.59 27.20
C LEU A 70 3.33 -25.92 25.70
N CYS A 71 2.15 -26.30 25.22
CA CYS A 71 1.93 -26.63 23.82
C CYS A 71 2.18 -25.41 22.91
N LYS A 72 3.30 -25.42 22.17
CA LYS A 72 3.74 -24.29 21.32
C LYS A 72 2.66 -23.82 20.33
N PHE A 73 1.90 -24.73 19.74
CA PHE A 73 0.75 -24.40 18.89
C PHE A 73 -0.32 -23.60 19.66
N CYS A 74 -0.81 -24.12 20.79
CA CYS A 74 -1.88 -23.45 21.55
C CYS A 74 -1.38 -22.15 22.20
N ARG A 75 -0.11 -22.07 22.60
CA ARG A 75 0.53 -20.83 23.08
C ARG A 75 0.56 -19.75 22.00
N PHE A 76 1.02 -20.09 20.79
CA PHE A 76 1.07 -19.13 19.68
C PHE A 76 -0.33 -18.72 19.21
N LYS A 77 -1.26 -19.69 19.12
CA LYS A 77 -2.66 -19.41 18.85
C LYS A 77 -3.24 -18.42 19.87
N LYS A 78 -3.04 -18.65 21.18
CA LYS A 78 -3.49 -17.73 22.25
C LYS A 78 -2.84 -16.33 22.17
N CYS A 79 -1.62 -16.21 21.66
CA CYS A 79 -1.02 -14.89 21.37
C CYS A 79 -1.81 -14.14 20.29
N LEU A 80 -2.16 -14.81 19.18
CA LEU A 80 -2.94 -14.22 18.09
C LEU A 80 -4.39 -13.95 18.50
N ASP A 81 -5.05 -14.92 19.15
CA ASP A 81 -6.44 -14.83 19.63
C ASP A 81 -6.65 -13.66 20.62
N LEU A 82 -5.60 -13.24 21.34
CA LEU A 82 -5.61 -12.11 22.28
C LEU A 82 -4.98 -10.82 21.70
N GLY A 83 -4.69 -10.78 20.40
CA GLY A 83 -4.29 -9.56 19.70
C GLY A 83 -2.82 -9.17 19.83
N MET A 84 -1.88 -10.12 19.97
CA MET A 84 -0.45 -9.79 19.82
C MET A 84 -0.13 -9.50 18.35
N THR A 85 0.33 -8.29 18.03
CA THR A 85 0.65 -7.84 16.65
C THR A 85 2.14 -7.81 16.35
N THR A 86 2.51 -8.01 15.09
CA THR A 86 3.91 -8.06 14.63
C THR A 86 4.55 -6.69 14.43
N GLU A 87 3.76 -5.62 14.50
CA GLU A 87 4.09 -4.22 14.18
C GLU A 87 5.26 -3.64 15.00
N ASN A 88 5.59 -4.24 16.14
CA ASN A 88 6.65 -3.78 17.05
C ASN A 88 7.86 -4.73 17.13
N VAL A 89 8.03 -5.65 16.17
CA VAL A 89 9.25 -6.47 16.08
C VAL A 89 10.39 -5.64 15.47
N ARG A 90 11.12 -4.90 16.31
CA ARG A 90 12.47 -4.42 15.94
C ARG A 90 13.36 -5.64 15.70
N THR A 91 13.85 -5.77 14.48
CA THR A 91 14.89 -6.73 14.12
C THR A 91 16.23 -6.04 14.35
N ASP A 92 16.65 -5.95 15.62
CA ASP A 92 17.93 -5.36 15.96
C ASP A 92 19.05 -6.13 15.25
N GLN A 93 19.96 -5.38 14.65
CA GLN A 93 20.94 -5.88 13.70
C GLN A 93 21.92 -6.85 14.37
N VAL A 94 22.29 -7.90 13.64
CA VAL A 94 23.47 -8.69 13.99
C VAL A 94 24.68 -7.80 13.78
N ILE A 95 25.27 -7.32 14.88
CA ILE A 95 26.58 -6.69 14.87
C ILE A 95 27.56 -7.73 14.29
N LYS A 96 28.10 -7.44 13.11
CA LYS A 96 29.23 -8.17 12.57
C LYS A 96 30.46 -7.73 13.37
N ASN A 97 30.94 -8.59 14.25
CA ASN A 97 32.34 -8.49 14.66
C ASN A 97 33.18 -9.04 13.52
N GLU A 98 34.20 -8.27 13.15
CA GLU A 98 35.25 -8.66 12.21
C GLU A 98 36.13 -9.73 12.87
N GLU A 99 36.54 -10.74 12.11
CA GLU A 99 37.75 -11.53 12.38
C GLU A 99 38.21 -12.23 11.08
N GLU A 100 39.48 -12.61 11.03
CA GLU A 100 40.31 -12.56 9.81
C GLU A 100 40.22 -13.77 8.84
N VAL A 101 40.79 -13.58 7.64
CA VAL A 101 40.90 -14.55 6.55
C VAL A 101 42.20 -15.36 6.64
N VAL A 102 42.13 -16.69 6.74
CA VAL A 102 43.08 -17.63 6.09
C VAL A 102 42.37 -18.96 5.74
N PRO A 103 42.49 -19.51 4.52
CA PRO A 103 41.96 -20.84 4.15
C PRO A 103 43.01 -21.96 4.30
N ILE A 104 42.61 -23.25 4.40
CA ILE A 104 43.33 -24.44 3.85
C ILE A 104 42.56 -25.77 4.05
N THR A 105 42.41 -26.51 2.94
CA THR A 105 42.15 -27.97 2.69
C THR A 105 41.31 -28.89 3.62
N SER A 106 40.41 -29.65 2.97
CA SER A 106 39.84 -30.94 3.44
C SER A 106 40.86 -32.09 3.47
N PRO A 107 40.55 -33.22 4.13
CA PRO A 107 40.34 -34.46 3.36
C PRO A 107 39.14 -35.31 3.83
N ALA A 108 38.87 -36.43 3.12
CA ALA A 108 37.62 -37.18 3.17
C ALA A 108 37.72 -38.62 3.76
N SER A 109 36.59 -39.18 4.19
CA SER A 109 36.25 -40.64 4.25
C SER A 109 34.75 -40.78 4.67
N SER A 110 33.84 -41.32 3.85
CA SER A 110 33.42 -42.75 3.77
C SER A 110 33.08 -43.39 5.13
N SER A 111 31.93 -44.01 5.40
CA SER A 111 30.72 -44.38 4.59
C SER A 111 29.55 -44.68 5.59
N SER A 112 28.36 -45.22 5.29
CA SER A 112 27.84 -45.94 4.10
C SER A 112 26.34 -45.67 3.78
N SER A 113 25.42 -46.58 4.10
CA SER A 113 24.13 -46.76 3.41
C SER A 113 23.02 -47.47 4.21
N SER A 114 21.77 -47.04 4.05
CA SER A 114 20.62 -47.94 3.81
C SER A 114 19.48 -47.18 3.13
N SER A 115 18.85 -47.80 2.14
CA SER A 115 17.98 -47.14 1.16
C SER A 115 16.58 -47.77 1.12
N SER A 116 15.56 -46.93 0.93
CA SER A 116 14.27 -47.32 0.36
C SER A 116 13.72 -46.16 -0.45
N SER A 117 13.37 -46.44 -1.70
CA SER A 117 13.13 -45.47 -2.78
C SER A 117 11.70 -44.92 -2.80
N LEU A 118 11.53 -43.72 -3.39
CA LEU A 118 10.38 -43.38 -4.24
C LEU A 118 10.67 -42.12 -5.08
N SER A 119 10.61 -42.29 -6.41
CA SER A 119 10.46 -41.29 -7.49
C SER A 119 11.18 -39.92 -7.36
N ILE A 120 12.27 -39.77 -8.13
CA ILE A 120 12.81 -38.46 -8.51
C ILE A 120 11.95 -37.87 -9.64
N SER A 121 11.59 -36.60 -9.50
CA SER A 121 11.23 -35.72 -10.61
C SER A 121 11.82 -34.34 -10.35
N THR A 122 12.17 -33.64 -11.43
CA THR A 122 13.18 -32.56 -11.51
C THR A 122 12.86 -31.35 -10.61
N PRO A 123 13.87 -30.66 -10.02
CA PRO A 123 13.62 -29.51 -9.14
C PRO A 123 13.23 -28.26 -9.93
N GLU A 124 12.00 -27.76 -9.72
CA GLU A 124 11.63 -26.40 -10.12
C GLU A 124 11.91 -25.38 -9.01
N LEU A 125 12.35 -24.21 -9.45
CA LEU A 125 12.87 -23.10 -8.64
C LEU A 125 11.72 -22.28 -8.01
N ALA A 126 10.97 -22.89 -7.08
CA ALA A 126 9.79 -22.27 -6.46
C ALA A 126 10.14 -21.17 -5.44
N GLY A 127 10.42 -19.96 -5.93
CA GLY A 127 10.34 -18.74 -5.13
C GLY A 127 8.90 -18.53 -4.66
N GLY A 128 8.63 -18.80 -3.39
CA GLY A 128 7.27 -18.74 -2.84
C GLY A 128 6.70 -17.32 -2.87
N VAL A 129 5.60 -17.14 -3.61
CA VAL A 129 4.77 -15.93 -3.54
C VAL A 129 4.25 -15.79 -2.11
N ASP A 130 4.51 -14.66 -1.47
CA ASP A 130 3.98 -14.38 -0.12
C ASP A 130 2.45 -14.41 -0.18
N ARG A 131 1.84 -15.27 0.65
CA ARG A 131 0.39 -15.47 0.64
C ARG A 131 -0.31 -14.22 1.19
N VAL A 132 -1.09 -13.55 0.35
CA VAL A 132 -1.78 -12.30 0.68
C VAL A 132 -3.10 -12.52 1.44
N GLU A 133 -3.80 -13.64 1.24
CA GLU A 133 -5.15 -13.86 1.79
C GLU A 133 -5.29 -15.05 2.75
N TYR A 134 -6.08 -14.87 3.82
CA TYR A 134 -6.32 -15.89 4.85
C TYR A 134 -7.80 -15.89 5.28
N SER A 135 -8.44 -17.05 5.28
CA SER A 135 -9.78 -17.20 5.86
C SER A 135 -9.74 -17.10 7.38
N ILE A 136 -10.52 -16.20 7.96
CA ILE A 136 -10.60 -15.94 9.40
C ILE A 136 -12.05 -15.82 9.88
N ILE A 137 -12.23 -15.65 11.19
CA ILE A 137 -13.48 -15.18 11.78
C ILE A 137 -13.30 -13.70 12.10
N HIS A 138 -14.22 -12.85 11.63
CA HIS A 138 -14.17 -11.40 11.80
C HIS A 138 -14.16 -11.03 13.30
N PRO A 139 -13.23 -10.17 13.76
CA PRO A 139 -13.05 -9.92 15.20
C PRO A 139 -14.24 -9.23 15.87
N LYS A 140 -14.99 -8.39 15.12
CA LYS A 140 -16.18 -7.67 15.62
C LYS A 140 -17.45 -8.50 15.44
N THR A 141 -17.86 -8.73 14.20
CA THR A 141 -19.15 -9.36 13.82
C THR A 141 -19.20 -10.88 14.04
N ARG A 142 -18.06 -11.55 14.27
CA ARG A 142 -17.93 -13.02 14.39
C ARG A 142 -18.38 -13.84 13.18
N ALA A 143 -18.67 -13.20 12.05
CA ALA A 143 -18.93 -13.85 10.77
C ALA A 143 -17.63 -14.39 10.12
N PRO A 144 -17.70 -15.29 9.13
CA PRO A 144 -16.58 -15.60 8.25
C PRO A 144 -16.08 -14.34 7.53
N ALA A 145 -14.76 -14.16 7.44
CA ALA A 145 -14.16 -13.02 6.73
C ALA A 145 -12.81 -13.40 6.11
N MET A 146 -12.36 -12.56 5.16
CA MET A 146 -11.04 -12.67 4.54
C MET A 146 -10.08 -11.66 5.15
N LEU A 147 -9.00 -12.14 5.76
CA LEU A 147 -7.85 -11.31 6.13
C LEU A 147 -6.96 -11.12 4.91
N ILE A 148 -6.77 -9.88 4.50
CA ILE A 148 -5.80 -9.47 3.47
C ILE A 148 -4.58 -8.89 4.20
N ASP A 149 -3.42 -9.54 4.02
CA ASP A 149 -2.16 -9.03 4.52
C ASP A 149 -1.56 -7.99 3.58
N VAL A 150 -1.91 -6.73 3.84
CA VAL A 150 -1.37 -5.56 3.15
C VAL A 150 0.14 -5.46 3.34
N ASN A 151 0.73 -5.98 4.42
CA ASN A 151 2.18 -5.97 4.61
C ASN A 151 2.92 -6.82 3.58
N ALA A 152 2.33 -7.93 3.11
CA ALA A 152 2.89 -8.71 2.02
C ALA A 152 2.89 -7.91 0.70
N ILE A 153 1.79 -7.19 0.41
CA ILE A 153 1.64 -6.35 -0.79
C ILE A 153 2.66 -5.20 -0.77
N ILE A 154 2.72 -4.43 0.32
CA ILE A 154 3.58 -3.23 0.39
C ILE A 154 5.05 -3.56 0.71
N LYS A 155 5.40 -4.82 0.93
CA LYS A 155 6.76 -5.26 1.35
C LYS A 155 7.87 -4.68 0.50
N ARG A 156 7.69 -4.72 -0.82
CA ARG A 156 8.67 -4.22 -1.80
C ARG A 156 8.68 -2.68 -1.84
N SER A 157 7.51 -2.05 -1.82
CA SER A 157 7.39 -0.57 -1.76
C SER A 157 8.01 -0.01 -0.48
N ARG A 158 7.80 -0.68 0.66
CA ARG A 158 8.43 -0.36 1.94
C ARG A 158 9.95 -0.43 1.87
N ALA A 159 10.52 -1.47 1.24
CA ALA A 159 11.97 -1.56 1.06
C ALA A 159 12.54 -0.36 0.26
N ILE A 160 11.83 0.12 -0.76
CA ILE A 160 12.18 1.35 -1.50
C ILE A 160 12.12 2.58 -0.59
N LEU A 161 11.04 2.71 0.20
CA LEU A 161 10.81 3.85 1.11
C LEU A 161 11.72 3.87 2.35
N GLU A 162 12.32 2.73 2.71
CA GLU A 162 13.29 2.61 3.80
C GLU A 162 14.74 2.73 3.29
N THR A 163 14.96 2.60 1.99
CA THR A 163 16.24 2.89 1.30
C THR A 163 16.44 4.41 1.18
N TYR A 164 17.70 4.87 1.09
CA TYR A 164 18.06 6.29 0.89
C TYR A 164 18.71 6.56 -0.48
N PHE A 165 19.12 5.50 -1.17
CA PHE A 165 19.81 5.54 -2.46
C PHE A 165 18.82 5.54 -3.63
N LEU A 166 19.14 6.29 -4.70
CA LEU A 166 18.52 6.20 -6.01
C LEU A 166 19.59 5.71 -7.00
N GLU A 167 19.27 4.69 -7.80
CA GLU A 167 20.22 4.07 -8.74
C GLU A 167 20.71 5.04 -9.82
N ASP A 168 19.90 6.04 -10.17
CA ASP A 168 20.16 7.05 -11.18
C ASP A 168 20.50 8.45 -10.61
N GLU A 169 20.86 8.54 -9.32
CA GLU A 169 21.14 9.83 -8.65
C GLU A 169 22.18 10.69 -9.38
N ASP A 170 23.31 10.09 -9.79
CA ASP A 170 24.39 10.79 -10.51
C ASP A 170 23.91 11.38 -11.86
N ALA A 171 22.95 10.70 -12.51
CA ALA A 171 22.38 11.15 -13.78
C ALA A 171 21.37 12.29 -13.60
N ILE A 172 20.67 12.36 -12.46
CA ILE A 172 19.60 13.33 -12.19
C ILE A 172 20.00 14.46 -11.24
N GLY A 173 21.22 14.45 -10.68
CA GLY A 173 21.67 15.43 -9.68
C GLY A 173 21.76 16.87 -10.17
N HIS A 174 21.77 17.10 -11.49
CA HIS A 174 21.78 18.42 -12.12
C HIS A 174 20.37 18.98 -12.42
N LEU A 175 19.32 18.16 -12.29
CA LEU A 175 17.96 18.52 -12.64
C LEU A 175 17.27 19.28 -11.49
N ASN A 176 16.47 20.29 -11.82
CA ASN A 176 15.65 21.00 -10.83
C ASN A 176 14.55 20.08 -10.25
N PRO A 177 13.97 20.39 -9.07
CA PRO A 177 12.97 19.54 -8.42
C PRO A 177 11.83 19.07 -9.34
N LEU A 178 11.25 19.95 -10.16
CA LEU A 178 10.20 19.56 -11.10
C LEU A 178 10.71 18.61 -12.19
N GLN A 179 11.89 18.88 -12.77
CA GLN A 179 12.52 18.01 -13.76
C GLN A 179 12.83 16.60 -13.22
N ARG A 180 13.25 16.47 -11.95
CA ARG A 180 13.48 15.15 -11.31
C ARG A 180 12.19 14.34 -11.18
N MET A 181 11.07 14.98 -10.84
CA MET A 181 9.77 14.31 -10.83
C MET A 181 9.27 13.96 -12.24
N VAL A 182 9.62 14.76 -13.26
CA VAL A 182 9.30 14.48 -14.68
C VAL A 182 10.06 13.26 -15.19
N HIS A 183 11.38 13.20 -14.94
CA HIS A 183 12.22 12.03 -15.25
C HIS A 183 11.64 10.77 -14.61
N SER A 184 11.26 10.84 -13.33
CA SER A 184 10.64 9.73 -12.61
C SER A 184 9.31 9.28 -13.25
N LEU A 185 8.43 10.21 -13.59
CA LEU A 185 7.16 9.89 -14.25
C LEU A 185 7.37 9.31 -15.65
N GLN A 186 8.38 9.78 -16.39
CA GLN A 186 8.79 9.21 -17.69
C GLN A 186 9.30 7.77 -17.54
N LYS A 187 10.14 7.50 -16.53
CA LYS A 187 10.67 6.16 -16.19
C LYS A 187 9.56 5.16 -15.82
N ILE A 188 8.46 5.63 -15.23
CA ILE A 188 7.28 4.82 -14.94
C ILE A 188 6.43 4.63 -16.21
N ARG A 189 6.21 5.70 -16.98
CA ARG A 189 5.41 5.63 -18.23
C ARG A 189 6.07 4.84 -19.35
N SER A 190 7.39 4.66 -19.35
CA SER A 190 8.06 3.76 -20.29
C SER A 190 7.71 2.28 -20.07
N LYS A 191 7.24 1.90 -18.86
CA LYS A 191 6.70 0.57 -18.54
C LYS A 191 5.32 0.30 -19.17
N GLN A 192 4.67 1.31 -19.75
CA GLN A 192 3.30 1.25 -20.25
C GLN A 192 3.19 0.50 -21.59
N ASN A 193 2.30 -0.48 -21.67
CA ASN A 193 1.85 -1.01 -22.95
C ASN A 193 0.91 0.01 -23.63
N TRP A 194 1.26 0.43 -24.84
CA TRP A 194 0.48 1.35 -25.68
C TRP A 194 -0.71 0.70 -26.39
N ASN A 195 -0.78 -0.64 -26.40
CA ASN A 195 -1.93 -1.41 -26.87
C ASN A 195 -2.38 -2.38 -25.75
N PRO A 196 -3.00 -1.85 -24.67
CA PRO A 196 -3.39 -2.63 -23.50
C PRO A 196 -4.53 -3.61 -23.80
N GLU A 197 -4.54 -4.74 -23.10
CA GLU A 197 -5.61 -5.74 -23.18
C GLU A 197 -6.88 -5.26 -22.48
N PHE A 198 -8.04 -5.51 -23.09
CA PHE A 198 -9.33 -5.14 -22.50
C PHE A 198 -9.92 -6.30 -21.72
N PHE A 199 -10.16 -6.11 -20.41
CA PHE A 199 -10.86 -7.10 -19.59
C PHE A 199 -12.34 -6.73 -19.37
N VAL A 200 -13.16 -7.77 -19.22
CA VAL A 200 -14.62 -7.70 -19.03
C VAL A 200 -15.04 -8.21 -17.65
N ASN A 201 -14.24 -9.08 -17.04
CA ASN A 201 -14.43 -9.56 -15.67
C ASN A 201 -13.08 -9.56 -14.96
N ILE A 202 -13.05 -9.12 -13.71
CA ILE A 202 -11.93 -9.26 -12.79
C ILE A 202 -12.48 -9.56 -11.40
N LYS A 203 -11.83 -10.43 -10.62
CA LYS A 203 -12.24 -10.61 -9.22
C LYS A 203 -11.55 -9.56 -8.36
N PHE A 204 -12.21 -9.14 -7.28
CA PHE A 204 -11.67 -8.08 -6.43
C PHE A 204 -10.23 -8.36 -5.94
N TYR A 205 -9.88 -9.63 -5.68
CA TYR A 205 -8.54 -9.97 -5.23
C TYR A 205 -7.47 -9.87 -6.34
N ASP A 206 -7.81 -10.11 -7.61
CA ASP A 206 -6.86 -9.97 -8.73
C ASP A 206 -6.39 -8.51 -8.88
N MET A 207 -7.19 -7.55 -8.40
CA MET A 207 -6.82 -6.14 -8.35
C MET A 207 -5.59 -5.88 -7.47
N PHE A 208 -5.33 -6.68 -6.43
CA PHE A 208 -4.16 -6.46 -5.54
C PHE A 208 -2.83 -6.61 -6.29
N ALA A 209 -2.73 -7.51 -7.28
CA ALA A 209 -1.52 -7.65 -8.08
C ALA A 209 -1.28 -6.42 -8.98
N MET A 210 -2.35 -5.80 -9.50
CA MET A 210 -2.26 -4.52 -10.23
C MET A 210 -1.88 -3.38 -9.28
N TRP A 211 -2.42 -3.39 -8.06
CA TRP A 211 -2.16 -2.36 -7.05
C TRP A 211 -0.74 -2.47 -6.48
N GLU A 212 -0.16 -3.66 -6.33
CA GLU A 212 1.24 -3.87 -5.95
C GLU A 212 2.19 -3.20 -6.95
N LYS A 213 2.00 -3.43 -8.26
CA LYS A 213 2.77 -2.74 -9.32
C LYS A 213 2.67 -1.21 -9.16
N GLN A 214 1.46 -0.68 -9.00
CA GLN A 214 1.21 0.76 -8.88
C GLN A 214 1.73 1.38 -7.57
N MET A 215 1.75 0.61 -6.48
CA MET A 215 2.36 0.95 -5.20
C MET A 215 3.88 1.02 -5.32
N LEU A 216 4.51 0.16 -6.12
CA LEU A 216 5.93 0.25 -6.46
C LEU A 216 6.23 1.51 -7.26
N ASP A 217 5.49 1.78 -8.33
CA ASP A 217 5.68 3.00 -9.13
C ASP A 217 5.51 4.27 -8.28
N THR A 218 4.52 4.29 -7.38
CA THR A 218 4.34 5.42 -6.45
C THR A 218 5.54 5.57 -5.52
N ALA A 219 6.06 4.47 -4.95
CA ALA A 219 7.21 4.51 -4.04
C ALA A 219 8.49 4.97 -4.76
N GLU A 220 8.75 4.44 -5.96
CA GLU A 220 9.83 4.91 -6.85
C GLU A 220 9.67 6.41 -7.13
N TRP A 221 8.46 6.86 -7.48
CA TRP A 221 8.19 8.26 -7.82
C TRP A 221 8.42 9.22 -6.66
N LEU A 222 7.85 8.93 -5.47
CA LEU A 222 8.02 9.77 -4.29
C LEU A 222 9.50 9.90 -3.89
N MET A 223 10.28 8.83 -4.02
CA MET A 223 11.70 8.84 -3.72
C MET A 223 12.52 9.76 -4.64
N HIS A 224 11.99 10.24 -5.76
CA HIS A 224 12.69 11.26 -6.59
C HIS A 224 12.56 12.69 -6.03
N SER A 225 11.72 12.97 -5.03
CA SER A 225 11.75 14.25 -4.31
C SER A 225 12.85 14.24 -3.24
N ASN A 226 13.62 15.33 -3.14
CA ASN A 226 14.66 15.48 -2.10
C ASN A 226 14.03 15.63 -0.72
N GLU A 227 13.01 16.48 -0.65
CA GLU A 227 12.22 16.82 0.52
C GLU A 227 11.53 15.56 1.07
N PHE A 228 10.97 14.72 0.18
CA PHE A 228 10.45 13.42 0.58
C PHE A 228 11.54 12.50 1.14
N ARG A 229 12.68 12.33 0.45
CA ARG A 229 13.78 11.44 0.90
C ARG A 229 14.38 11.85 2.25
N GLN A 230 14.44 13.15 2.53
CA GLN A 230 14.99 13.69 3.77
C GLN A 230 14.07 13.48 4.98
N LEU A 231 12.79 13.16 4.77
CA LEU A 231 11.87 12.84 5.86
C LEU A 231 12.23 11.51 6.56
N PRO A 232 11.99 11.41 7.88
CA PRO A 232 12.15 10.16 8.62
C PRO A 232 11.43 8.98 7.95
N PRO A 233 11.96 7.74 7.99
CA PRO A 233 11.34 6.59 7.33
C PRO A 233 9.87 6.35 7.71
N HIS A 234 9.47 6.65 8.94
CA HIS A 234 8.08 6.52 9.39
C HIS A 234 7.15 7.57 8.75
N GLU A 235 7.62 8.80 8.54
CA GLU A 235 6.88 9.85 7.82
C GLU A 235 6.76 9.50 6.33
N ARG A 236 7.85 9.05 5.69
CA ARG A 236 7.83 8.56 4.30
C ARG A 236 6.80 7.45 4.09
N VAL A 237 6.77 6.48 4.99
CA VAL A 237 5.75 5.41 4.98
C VAL A 237 4.36 5.97 5.24
N ALA A 238 4.16 6.88 6.20
CA ALA A 238 2.86 7.48 6.51
C ALA A 238 2.27 8.24 5.32
N ILE A 239 3.07 9.09 4.67
CA ILE A 239 2.70 9.78 3.42
C ILE A 239 2.33 8.75 2.36
N PHE A 240 3.18 7.74 2.12
CA PHE A 240 2.92 6.70 1.12
C PHE A 240 1.58 5.98 1.34
N LYS A 241 1.24 5.62 2.59
CA LYS A 241 -0.06 4.97 2.92
C LYS A 241 -1.25 5.76 2.39
N ILE A 242 -1.16 7.09 2.42
CA ILE A 242 -2.27 7.97 2.05
C ILE A 242 -2.19 8.49 0.60
N VAL A 243 -1.01 8.70 0.02
CA VAL A 243 -0.93 9.34 -1.32
C VAL A 243 -1.07 8.37 -2.49
N TRP A 244 -0.70 7.09 -2.34
CA TRP A 244 -0.59 6.14 -3.48
C TRP A 244 -1.89 6.01 -4.29
N ALA A 245 -3.04 5.90 -3.62
CA ALA A 245 -4.33 5.72 -4.28
C ALA A 245 -4.78 6.98 -5.02
N VAL A 246 -4.36 8.16 -4.55
CA VAL A 246 -4.66 9.47 -5.16
C VAL A 246 -3.74 9.72 -6.35
N TRP A 247 -2.43 9.52 -6.16
CA TRP A 247 -1.40 9.58 -7.19
C TRP A 247 -1.79 8.72 -8.40
N ARG A 248 -2.09 7.45 -8.15
CA ARG A 248 -2.49 6.49 -9.18
C ARG A 248 -3.72 6.95 -9.96
N ARG A 249 -4.75 7.48 -9.28
CA ARG A 249 -5.97 7.94 -9.97
C ARG A 249 -5.66 9.06 -10.95
N PHE A 250 -4.85 10.03 -10.55
CA PHE A 250 -4.45 11.09 -11.48
C PHE A 250 -3.61 10.55 -12.65
N GLU A 251 -2.62 9.73 -12.33
CA GLU A 251 -1.67 9.21 -13.32
C GLU A 251 -2.34 8.26 -14.33
N ARG A 252 -3.18 7.31 -13.89
CA ARG A 252 -3.89 6.38 -14.78
C ARG A 252 -4.88 7.08 -15.70
N TYR A 253 -5.59 8.11 -15.23
CA TYR A 253 -6.51 8.87 -16.09
C TYR A 253 -5.77 9.76 -17.09
N THR A 254 -4.65 10.38 -16.71
CA THR A 254 -3.82 11.12 -17.68
C THR A 254 -3.12 10.20 -18.68
N MET A 255 -2.63 9.03 -18.28
CA MET A 255 -2.07 8.03 -19.22
C MET A 255 -3.15 7.41 -20.13
N THR A 256 -4.38 7.28 -19.63
CA THR A 256 -5.54 6.88 -20.46
C THR A 256 -5.79 7.91 -21.56
N ALA A 257 -5.78 9.20 -21.22
CA ALA A 257 -5.93 10.28 -22.17
C ALA A 257 -4.77 10.34 -23.19
N GLU A 258 -3.54 10.06 -22.76
CA GLU A 258 -2.35 9.95 -23.62
C GLU A 258 -2.47 8.83 -24.66
N ILE A 259 -2.84 7.60 -24.26
CA ILE A 259 -2.93 6.45 -25.18
C ILE A 259 -4.12 6.57 -26.13
N PHE A 260 -5.30 6.88 -25.60
CA PHE A 260 -6.54 6.79 -26.37
C PHE A 260 -6.94 8.12 -27.03
N GLY A 261 -6.42 9.26 -26.56
CA GLY A 261 -6.79 10.58 -27.07
C GLY A 261 -8.31 10.78 -27.01
N GLN A 262 -8.89 11.28 -28.11
CA GLN A 262 -10.34 11.44 -28.22
C GLN A 262 -11.13 10.11 -28.18
N LYS A 263 -10.48 8.96 -28.41
CA LYS A 263 -11.14 7.64 -28.31
C LYS A 263 -11.55 7.29 -26.88
N CYS A 264 -11.12 8.07 -25.88
CA CYS A 264 -11.70 8.02 -24.52
C CYS A 264 -13.23 8.19 -24.52
N TYR A 265 -13.79 8.82 -25.55
CA TYR A 265 -15.23 9.08 -25.72
C TYR A 265 -15.90 8.29 -26.86
N ASP A 266 -15.20 7.33 -27.50
CA ASP A 266 -15.66 6.73 -28.76
C ASP A 266 -17.04 6.04 -28.66
N GLU A 267 -17.98 6.49 -29.49
CA GLU A 267 -19.40 6.10 -29.51
C GLU A 267 -19.68 4.75 -30.20
N LYS A 268 -18.64 4.08 -30.74
CA LYS A 268 -18.78 3.04 -31.78
C LYS A 268 -19.13 1.61 -31.31
N PHE A 269 -19.93 1.45 -30.26
CA PHE A 269 -20.54 0.12 -29.98
C PHE A 269 -22.01 0.07 -30.36
N SER A 270 -22.35 -0.93 -31.17
CA SER A 270 -23.55 -0.94 -32.01
C SER A 270 -24.84 -1.37 -31.28
N SER A 271 -25.95 -0.78 -31.73
CA SER A 271 -27.34 -1.28 -31.71
C SER A 271 -28.01 -1.70 -30.39
N LYS A 272 -27.35 -1.59 -29.24
CA LYS A 272 -28.03 -1.67 -27.93
C LYS A 272 -27.80 -0.40 -27.13
N THR A 273 -28.85 0.41 -26.97
CA THR A 273 -28.98 1.24 -25.78
C THR A 273 -28.87 0.34 -24.56
N CYS A 274 -27.70 0.30 -23.94
CA CYS A 274 -27.56 -0.30 -22.63
C CYS A 274 -28.34 0.59 -21.67
N PHE A 275 -29.57 0.18 -21.38
CA PHE A 275 -30.22 0.61 -20.17
C PHE A 275 -29.33 0.08 -19.05
N LEU A 276 -28.45 0.92 -18.52
CA LEU A 276 -27.84 0.70 -17.22
C LEU A 276 -28.92 1.11 -16.22
N PRO A 277 -29.77 0.19 -15.69
CA PRO A 277 -30.78 0.55 -14.69
C PRO A 277 -30.14 1.21 -13.45
N TYR A 278 -28.85 0.95 -13.28
CA TYR A 278 -27.98 1.39 -12.20
C TYR A 278 -27.65 2.87 -12.14
N PHE A 279 -27.34 3.51 -13.27
CA PHE A 279 -26.72 4.83 -13.22
C PHE A 279 -27.71 5.99 -13.19
N ARG A 280 -29.00 5.76 -13.51
CA ARG A 280 -30.06 6.79 -13.68
C ARG A 280 -29.71 7.98 -14.61
N VAL A 281 -28.58 7.90 -15.30
CA VAL A 281 -28.08 8.88 -16.27
C VAL A 281 -27.78 8.12 -17.56
N LYS A 282 -28.39 8.56 -18.66
CA LYS A 282 -28.02 8.07 -19.99
C LYS A 282 -26.73 8.77 -20.41
N PHE A 283 -25.66 8.01 -20.59
CA PHE A 283 -24.44 8.51 -21.22
C PHE A 283 -24.43 8.11 -22.70
N PRO A 284 -24.01 9.00 -23.62
CA PRO A 284 -23.92 8.68 -25.05
C PRO A 284 -22.69 7.82 -25.42
N PHE A 285 -21.76 7.61 -24.49
CA PHE A 285 -20.50 6.88 -24.71
C PHE A 285 -20.13 6.02 -23.49
N PHE A 286 -19.26 5.01 -23.71
CA PHE A 286 -18.66 4.17 -22.68
C PHE A 286 -17.18 4.53 -22.48
N PRO A 287 -16.81 5.27 -21.42
CA PRO A 287 -15.44 5.73 -21.25
C PRO A 287 -14.42 4.58 -21.08
N ILE A 288 -13.22 4.73 -21.66
CA ILE A 288 -12.11 3.76 -21.54
C ILE A 288 -11.19 4.17 -20.39
N LEU A 289 -10.76 3.24 -19.52
CA LEU A 289 -9.81 3.49 -18.42
C LEU A 289 -8.70 2.44 -18.35
N LEU A 290 -7.45 2.87 -18.14
CA LEU A 290 -6.33 2.01 -17.77
C LEU A 290 -6.42 1.57 -16.30
N HIS A 291 -6.35 0.26 -16.05
CA HIS A 291 -6.30 -0.30 -14.70
C HIS A 291 -4.88 -0.73 -14.28
N SER A 292 -3.98 -0.99 -15.24
CA SER A 292 -2.56 -1.34 -15.00
C SER A 292 -1.68 -0.82 -16.15
N HIS A 293 -0.41 -1.23 -16.23
CA HIS A 293 0.42 -1.02 -17.41
C HIS A 293 0.01 -1.88 -18.61
N GLU A 294 -0.68 -2.99 -18.37
CA GLU A 294 -1.00 -4.01 -19.36
C GLU A 294 -2.48 -4.01 -19.75
N CYS A 295 -3.37 -3.50 -18.88
CA CYS A 295 -4.82 -3.73 -18.96
C CYS A 295 -5.65 -2.44 -18.93
N ALA A 296 -6.70 -2.42 -19.75
CA ALA A 296 -7.75 -1.40 -19.81
C ALA A 296 -9.15 -2.01 -19.63
N ALA A 297 -10.15 -1.19 -19.36
CA ALA A 297 -11.56 -1.57 -19.34
C ALA A 297 -12.45 -0.48 -19.93
N ARG A 298 -13.66 -0.86 -20.36
CA ARG A 298 -14.72 0.06 -20.79
C ARG A 298 -15.77 0.17 -19.70
N PHE A 299 -15.95 1.37 -19.14
CA PHE A 299 -17.02 1.62 -18.16
C PHE A 299 -18.36 1.22 -18.73
N GLY A 300 -19.12 0.40 -18.00
CA GLY A 300 -20.41 -0.16 -18.45
C GLY A 300 -20.31 -1.60 -18.97
N ASP A 301 -19.16 -2.00 -19.52
CA ASP A 301 -18.94 -3.36 -20.04
C ASP A 301 -18.20 -4.27 -19.03
N TYR A 302 -17.41 -3.72 -18.10
CA TYR A 302 -16.66 -4.52 -17.13
C TYR A 302 -17.42 -4.77 -15.80
N PHE A 303 -17.19 -5.94 -15.23
CA PHE A 303 -17.69 -6.38 -13.93
C PHE A 303 -16.53 -6.66 -12.97
N ILE A 304 -16.67 -6.25 -11.70
CA ILE A 304 -15.78 -6.67 -10.62
C ILE A 304 -16.55 -7.65 -9.72
N ASP A 305 -16.01 -8.87 -9.56
CA ASP A 305 -16.58 -9.86 -8.66
C ASP A 305 -16.19 -9.54 -7.19
N TYR A 306 -17.20 -9.09 -6.43
CA TYR A 306 -17.10 -8.82 -5.00
C TYR A 306 -17.60 -9.97 -4.12
N SER A 307 -18.04 -11.10 -4.69
CA SER A 307 -18.73 -12.17 -3.94
C SER A 307 -17.89 -12.78 -2.81
N ASN A 308 -16.56 -12.71 -2.91
CA ASN A 308 -15.63 -13.17 -1.88
C ASN A 308 -15.41 -12.16 -0.73
N VAL A 309 -15.87 -10.92 -0.89
CA VAL A 309 -15.56 -9.80 0.00
C VAL A 309 -16.79 -8.97 0.41
N SER A 310 -17.98 -9.29 -0.08
CA SER A 310 -19.23 -8.60 0.30
C SER A 310 -20.47 -9.46 -0.01
N ASP A 311 -21.31 -9.69 1.00
CA ASP A 311 -22.61 -10.37 0.81
C ASP A 311 -23.68 -9.45 0.20
N HIS A 312 -23.38 -8.15 0.07
CA HIS A 312 -24.35 -7.11 -0.34
C HIS A 312 -24.62 -7.06 -1.84
N GLY A 313 -23.93 -7.88 -2.63
CA GLY A 313 -24.02 -7.95 -4.08
C GLY A 313 -23.36 -6.78 -4.82
N PHE A 314 -22.96 -7.03 -6.08
CA PHE A 314 -22.38 -6.02 -6.98
C PHE A 314 -23.25 -4.76 -7.09
N GLU A 315 -24.56 -4.95 -7.07
CA GLU A 315 -25.59 -3.92 -7.07
C GLU A 315 -25.39 -2.86 -5.98
N ARG A 316 -25.50 -3.23 -4.70
CA ARG A 316 -25.38 -2.25 -3.59
C ARG A 316 -24.02 -1.55 -3.59
N PHE A 317 -22.97 -2.26 -4.01
CA PHE A 317 -21.63 -1.69 -4.17
C PHE A 317 -21.59 -0.62 -5.28
N ASN A 318 -22.08 -0.92 -6.47
CA ASN A 318 -22.01 -0.02 -7.62
C ASN A 318 -22.85 1.26 -7.42
N ASN A 319 -23.93 1.21 -6.64
CA ASN A 319 -24.68 2.43 -6.25
C ASN A 319 -23.87 3.37 -5.35
N VAL A 320 -23.04 2.83 -4.45
CA VAL A 320 -22.25 3.64 -3.49
C VAL A 320 -20.97 4.20 -4.13
N PHE A 321 -20.38 3.46 -5.08
CA PHE A 321 -19.04 3.75 -5.61
C PHE A 321 -18.98 4.04 -7.13
N GLY A 322 -19.86 3.45 -7.95
CA GLY A 322 -19.75 3.48 -9.41
C GLY A 322 -19.90 4.87 -10.03
N GLY A 323 -20.93 5.61 -9.64
CA GLY A 323 -21.23 6.95 -10.17
C GLY A 323 -20.16 8.03 -9.91
N LYS A 324 -19.14 7.72 -9.10
CA LYS A 324 -18.05 8.66 -8.75
C LYS A 324 -16.85 8.57 -9.71
N MET A 325 -16.66 7.42 -10.37
CA MET A 325 -15.49 7.21 -11.23
C MET A 325 -15.57 7.99 -12.56
N ILE A 326 -16.77 8.34 -13.03
CA ILE A 326 -16.94 9.14 -14.25
C ILE A 326 -16.55 10.61 -14.07
N GLN A 327 -16.64 11.14 -12.83
CA GLN A 327 -16.28 12.53 -12.52
C GLN A 327 -14.81 12.84 -12.83
N TYR A 328 -13.93 11.84 -12.74
CA TYR A 328 -12.52 11.97 -13.11
C TYR A 328 -12.30 12.21 -14.61
N TYR A 329 -13.25 11.92 -15.52
CA TYR A 329 -13.12 12.34 -16.91
C TYR A 329 -13.28 13.85 -17.07
N ASP A 330 -14.29 14.44 -16.43
CA ASP A 330 -14.51 15.89 -16.45
C ASP A 330 -13.41 16.66 -15.71
N ILE A 331 -12.86 16.07 -14.64
CA ILE A 331 -11.79 16.68 -13.83
C ILE A 331 -10.40 16.51 -14.44
N ILE A 332 -10.13 15.39 -15.14
CA ILE A 332 -8.77 15.04 -15.59
C ILE A 332 -8.70 14.94 -17.12
N VAL A 333 -9.40 13.97 -17.72
CA VAL A 333 -9.24 13.59 -19.14
C VAL A 333 -9.63 14.72 -20.08
N LYS A 334 -10.74 15.40 -19.79
CA LYS A 334 -11.23 16.51 -20.61
C LYS A 334 -10.28 17.71 -20.57
N PRO A 335 -9.90 18.28 -19.40
CA PRO A 335 -8.88 19.33 -19.33
C PRO A 335 -7.55 18.93 -19.96
N PHE A 336 -7.10 17.68 -19.76
CA PHE A 336 -5.87 17.16 -20.36
C PHE A 336 -5.89 17.24 -21.89
N LEU A 337 -6.97 16.74 -22.52
CA LEU A 337 -7.12 16.72 -23.98
C LEU A 337 -7.37 18.12 -24.57
N GLU A 338 -8.17 18.95 -23.89
CA GLU A 338 -8.46 20.32 -24.32
C GLU A 338 -7.21 21.23 -24.24
N MET A 339 -6.42 21.11 -23.17
CA MET A 339 -5.22 21.93 -22.98
C MET A 339 -3.97 21.35 -23.62
N ARG A 340 -3.99 20.06 -24.01
CA ARG A 340 -2.81 19.29 -24.43
C ARG A 340 -1.68 19.41 -23.41
N LEU A 341 -1.95 18.96 -22.18
CA LEU A 341 -1.00 19.11 -21.06
C LEU A 341 0.30 18.35 -21.37
N SER A 342 1.44 19.04 -21.22
CA SER A 342 2.75 18.41 -21.32
C SER A 342 3.02 17.50 -20.11
N ILE A 343 3.99 16.59 -20.22
CA ILE A 343 4.39 15.76 -19.08
C ILE A 343 4.91 16.59 -17.90
N THR A 344 5.48 17.78 -18.14
CA THR A 344 5.87 18.74 -17.10
C THR A 344 4.65 19.29 -16.37
N GLU A 345 3.62 19.71 -17.10
CA GLU A 345 2.36 20.21 -16.52
C GLU A 345 1.62 19.11 -15.74
N VAL A 346 1.55 17.89 -16.31
CA VAL A 346 0.98 16.70 -15.63
C VAL A 346 1.73 16.41 -14.33
N THR A 347 3.06 16.46 -14.35
CA THR A 347 3.90 16.20 -13.18
C THR A 347 3.71 17.28 -12.12
N TYR A 348 3.63 18.55 -12.52
CA TYR A 348 3.33 19.66 -11.61
C TYR A 348 1.98 19.48 -10.93
N VAL A 349 0.91 19.18 -11.69
CA VAL A 349 -0.44 18.91 -11.12
C VAL A 349 -0.43 17.71 -10.19
N LEU A 350 0.29 16.63 -10.54
CA LEU A 350 0.43 15.44 -9.71
C LEU A 350 1.17 15.72 -8.39
N CYS A 351 2.25 16.51 -8.45
CA CYS A 351 2.96 17.00 -7.27
C CYS A 351 2.07 17.86 -6.37
N GLN A 352 1.35 18.82 -6.95
CA GLN A 352 0.39 19.66 -6.25
C GLN A 352 -0.69 18.83 -5.57
N ILE A 353 -1.27 17.82 -6.23
CA ILE A 353 -2.26 16.91 -5.62
C ILE A 353 -1.65 16.14 -4.44
N VAL A 354 -0.49 15.51 -4.63
CA VAL A 354 0.16 14.66 -3.62
C VAL A 354 0.51 15.45 -2.36
N TRP A 355 1.20 16.58 -2.49
CA TRP A 355 1.69 17.33 -1.33
C TRP A 355 0.62 18.15 -0.63
N ASN A 356 -0.34 18.75 -1.36
CA ASN A 356 -1.51 19.37 -0.72
C ASN A 356 -2.36 18.35 0.03
N TYR A 357 -2.47 17.12 -0.48
CA TYR A 357 -3.18 16.06 0.24
C TYR A 357 -2.41 15.57 1.47
N ALA A 358 -1.10 15.33 1.32
CA ALA A 358 -0.24 14.90 2.41
C ALA A 358 -0.21 15.93 3.56
N GLY A 359 0.11 17.21 3.28
CA GLY A 359 0.19 18.26 4.30
C GLY A 359 -1.13 18.53 5.04
N ARG A 360 -2.29 18.30 4.40
CA ARG A 360 -3.60 18.39 5.06
C ARG A 360 -3.87 17.25 6.04
N ARG A 361 -3.26 16.08 5.83
CA ARG A 361 -3.44 14.88 6.67
C ARG A 361 -2.32 14.68 7.68
N LEU A 362 -1.11 15.14 7.37
CA LEU A 362 0.13 14.95 8.10
C LEU A 362 0.78 16.32 8.29
N GLN A 363 0.56 16.90 9.47
CA GLN A 363 1.06 18.23 9.85
C GLN A 363 2.53 18.17 10.30
N GLY A 364 3.14 19.33 10.59
CA GLY A 364 4.52 19.39 11.07
C GLY A 364 5.53 19.19 9.93
N GLN A 365 6.50 18.30 10.10
CA GLN A 365 7.62 18.13 9.15
C GLN A 365 7.15 17.83 7.72
N THR A 366 6.13 16.99 7.56
CA THR A 366 5.53 16.67 6.26
C THR A 366 4.91 17.89 5.59
N GLN A 367 4.25 18.76 6.36
CA GLN A 367 3.68 20.01 5.85
C GLN A 367 4.78 20.98 5.42
N THR A 368 5.79 21.22 6.26
CA THR A 368 6.91 22.12 5.94
C THR A 368 7.71 21.65 4.72
N ALA A 369 8.01 20.36 4.63
CA ALA A 369 8.67 19.78 3.45
C ALA A 369 7.81 19.92 2.18
N GLY A 370 6.49 19.76 2.31
CA GLY A 370 5.56 19.95 1.20
C GLY A 370 5.45 21.40 0.74
N GLU A 371 5.37 22.36 1.66
CA GLU A 371 5.33 23.79 1.35
C GLU A 371 6.60 24.23 0.61
N GLN A 372 7.78 23.87 1.15
CA GLN A 372 9.08 24.16 0.52
C GLN A 372 9.24 23.50 -0.87
N PHE A 373 8.75 22.27 -1.04
CA PHE A 373 8.79 21.61 -2.35
C PHE A 373 7.83 22.24 -3.37
N LEU A 374 6.62 22.58 -2.93
CA LEU A 374 5.59 23.16 -3.79
C LEU A 374 5.96 24.57 -4.29
N GLU A 375 6.65 25.37 -3.46
CA GLU A 375 7.24 26.65 -3.85
C GLU A 375 8.27 26.46 -4.97
N GLN A 376 9.28 25.61 -4.75
CA GLN A 376 10.34 25.34 -5.73
C GLN A 376 9.80 24.85 -7.10
N ILE A 377 8.82 23.94 -7.12
CA ILE A 377 8.27 23.48 -8.40
C ILE A 377 7.37 24.52 -9.09
N SER A 378 6.84 25.50 -8.37
CA SER A 378 6.12 26.63 -8.97
C SER A 378 7.09 27.57 -9.69
N ASP A 379 8.26 27.83 -9.13
CA ASP A 379 9.33 28.57 -9.81
C ASP A 379 9.89 27.80 -11.01
N ASN A 380 10.12 26.48 -10.87
CA ASN A 380 10.55 25.64 -12.01
C ASN A 380 9.49 25.57 -13.12
N LEU A 381 8.20 25.66 -12.79
CA LEU A 381 7.13 25.75 -13.79
C LEU A 381 7.13 27.12 -14.48
N HIS A 382 7.47 28.20 -13.78
CA HIS A 382 7.63 29.53 -14.39
C HIS A 382 8.75 29.52 -15.43
N GLU A 383 9.95 29.05 -15.05
CA GLU A 383 11.11 28.87 -15.93
C GLU A 383 10.77 27.99 -17.18
N TYR A 384 10.00 26.92 -16.98
CA TYR A 384 9.52 26.07 -18.07
C TYR A 384 8.64 26.79 -19.09
N TYR A 385 7.91 27.85 -18.70
CA TYR A 385 7.13 28.66 -19.63
C TYR A 385 7.91 29.85 -20.20
N GLU A 386 8.80 30.49 -19.44
CA GLU A 386 9.67 31.57 -19.94
C GLU A 386 10.54 31.10 -21.11
N THR A 387 11.03 29.87 -21.06
CA THR A 387 11.83 29.24 -22.13
C THR A 387 11.03 28.88 -23.39
N ARG A 388 9.71 29.13 -23.44
CA ARG A 388 8.81 28.72 -24.55
C ARG A 388 8.09 29.93 -25.16
N PRO A 389 8.53 30.44 -26.34
CA PRO A 389 8.01 31.67 -26.94
C PRO A 389 6.48 31.74 -27.14
N GLU A 390 5.84 30.60 -27.38
CA GLU A 390 4.39 30.48 -27.57
C GLU A 390 3.57 30.64 -26.27
N SER A 391 4.22 30.76 -25.11
CA SER A 391 3.59 30.69 -23.78
C SER A 391 3.33 32.05 -23.12
N GLN A 392 3.31 33.14 -23.88
CA GLN A 392 3.01 34.47 -23.34
C GLN A 392 1.64 34.45 -22.63
N ASN A 393 1.67 34.63 -21.30
CA ASN A 393 0.54 34.53 -20.37
C ASN A 393 -0.04 33.11 -20.14
N TYR A 394 0.77 32.22 -19.56
CA TYR A 394 0.32 30.90 -19.09
C TYR A 394 -0.61 30.92 -17.85
N ALA A 395 -0.92 32.08 -17.25
CA ALA A 395 -1.70 32.16 -16.01
C ALA A 395 -3.10 31.54 -16.14
N SER A 396 -3.71 31.60 -17.34
CA SER A 396 -4.97 30.92 -17.65
C SER A 396 -4.84 29.38 -17.63
N ARG A 397 -3.71 28.83 -18.10
CA ARG A 397 -3.38 27.40 -18.00
C ARG A 397 -3.14 26.99 -16.56
N LEU A 398 -2.35 27.76 -15.80
CA LEU A 398 -2.11 27.52 -14.37
C LEU A 398 -3.42 27.51 -13.58
N THR A 399 -4.33 28.44 -13.85
CA THR A 399 -5.66 28.48 -13.21
C THR A 399 -6.44 27.20 -13.46
N LYS A 400 -6.49 26.70 -14.70
CA LYS A 400 -7.14 25.42 -15.02
C LYS A 400 -6.44 24.23 -14.35
N MET A 401 -5.11 24.19 -14.34
CA MET A 401 -4.34 23.16 -13.63
C MET A 401 -4.68 23.13 -12.14
N MET A 402 -4.72 24.29 -11.48
CA MET A 402 -5.11 24.37 -10.05
C MET A 402 -6.59 24.06 -9.80
N GLN A 403 -7.48 24.28 -10.78
CA GLN A 403 -8.87 23.78 -10.70
C GLN A 403 -8.90 22.25 -10.70
N MET A 404 -8.10 21.58 -11.52
CA MET A 404 -7.97 20.11 -11.51
C MET A 404 -7.47 19.60 -10.15
N VAL A 405 -6.42 20.23 -9.58
CA VAL A 405 -5.91 19.91 -8.24
C VAL A 405 -7.03 20.00 -7.19
N ASN A 406 -7.73 21.13 -7.13
CA ASN A 406 -8.77 21.37 -6.13
C ASN A 406 -9.97 20.42 -6.28
N GLN A 407 -10.39 20.13 -7.52
CA GLN A 407 -11.46 19.17 -7.77
C GLN A 407 -11.06 17.74 -7.39
N MET A 408 -9.82 17.32 -7.68
CA MET A 408 -9.27 16.03 -7.25
C MET A 408 -9.28 15.88 -5.72
N LEU A 409 -8.79 16.89 -4.99
CA LEU A 409 -8.79 16.89 -3.51
C LEU A 409 -10.23 16.85 -2.95
N ASN A 410 -11.17 17.56 -3.57
CA ASN A 410 -12.57 17.55 -3.13
C ASN A 410 -13.28 16.20 -3.38
N VAL A 411 -12.98 15.52 -4.49
CA VAL A 411 -13.48 14.16 -4.74
C VAL A 411 -12.82 13.16 -3.77
N GLN A 412 -11.54 13.36 -3.44
CA GLN A 412 -10.82 12.53 -2.47
C GLN A 412 -11.48 12.56 -1.09
N LEU A 413 -11.72 13.74 -0.52
CA LEU A 413 -12.39 13.88 0.79
C LEU A 413 -13.80 13.24 0.81
N LYS A 414 -14.56 13.38 -0.29
CA LYS A 414 -15.87 12.72 -0.44
C LYS A 414 -15.77 11.19 -0.53
N ARG A 415 -14.69 10.68 -1.12
CA ARG A 415 -14.41 9.24 -1.24
C ARG A 415 -14.09 8.65 0.12
N GLU A 416 -13.25 9.30 0.92
CA GLU A 416 -12.92 8.89 2.30
C GLU A 416 -14.17 8.76 3.16
N ALA A 417 -15.00 9.81 3.20
CA ALA A 417 -16.27 9.79 3.93
C ALA A 417 -17.22 8.67 3.43
N THR A 418 -17.14 8.29 2.15
CA THR A 418 -17.87 7.13 1.62
C THR A 418 -17.28 5.81 2.11
N MET A 419 -15.96 5.66 2.11
CA MET A 419 -15.26 4.47 2.59
C MET A 419 -15.47 4.26 4.09
N ASP A 420 -15.36 5.31 4.90
CA ASP A 420 -15.64 5.25 6.34
C ASP A 420 -17.08 4.80 6.63
N MET A 421 -18.07 5.34 5.89
CA MET A 421 -19.45 4.88 6.00
C MET A 421 -19.62 3.42 5.55
N ALA A 422 -18.97 2.99 4.47
CA ALA A 422 -19.02 1.61 4.02
C ALA A 422 -18.39 0.63 5.03
N MET A 423 -17.29 1.02 5.68
CA MET A 423 -16.66 0.26 6.75
C MET A 423 -17.50 0.26 8.04
N LEU A 424 -18.23 1.36 8.34
CA LEU A 424 -19.13 1.46 9.49
C LEU A 424 -20.37 0.55 9.36
N PHE A 425 -20.90 0.40 8.15
CA PHE A 425 -22.06 -0.44 7.86
C PHE A 425 -21.71 -1.88 7.44
N ASP A 426 -20.49 -2.35 7.77
CA ASP A 426 -19.98 -3.69 7.43
C ASP A 426 -20.29 -4.07 5.96
N MET A 427 -20.03 -3.16 5.01
CA MET A 427 -20.23 -3.43 3.58
C MET A 427 -19.21 -4.42 3.01
N PHE A 428 -18.14 -4.73 3.73
CA PHE A 428 -17.09 -5.65 3.33
C PHE A 428 -16.85 -6.72 4.39
N ASN A 429 -16.77 -7.98 3.95
CA ASN A 429 -16.39 -9.13 4.77
C ASN A 429 -14.86 -9.34 4.80
N ILE A 430 -14.12 -8.24 4.96
CA ILE A 430 -12.64 -8.25 4.93
C ILE A 430 -12.07 -7.63 6.20
N VAL A 431 -10.91 -8.16 6.59
CA VAL A 431 -10.01 -7.53 7.57
C VAL A 431 -8.72 -7.21 6.85
N LEU A 432 -8.15 -6.05 7.14
CA LEU A 432 -6.90 -5.58 6.55
C LEU A 432 -5.86 -5.51 7.66
N THR A 433 -4.64 -6.00 7.43
CA THR A 433 -3.54 -5.79 8.39
C THR A 433 -3.14 -4.32 8.51
N GLU A 434 -3.43 -3.52 7.48
CA GLU A 434 -3.24 -2.06 7.47
C GLU A 434 -4.50 -1.39 6.88
N PRO A 435 -5.54 -1.10 7.70
CA PRO A 435 -6.82 -0.59 7.19
C PRO A 435 -6.72 0.82 6.58
N GLU A 436 -5.78 1.64 7.03
CA GLU A 436 -5.58 3.01 6.53
C GLU A 436 -5.23 3.06 5.03
N PHE A 437 -4.56 2.03 4.48
CA PHE A 437 -4.25 1.94 3.04
C PHE A 437 -5.50 1.92 2.14
N PHE A 438 -6.66 1.53 2.69
CA PHE A 438 -7.92 1.34 1.97
C PHE A 438 -9.00 2.36 2.34
N ARG A 439 -8.71 3.31 3.22
CA ARG A 439 -9.62 4.43 3.52
C ARG A 439 -9.59 5.54 2.44
N VAL A 440 -8.73 5.41 1.43
CA VAL A 440 -8.31 6.46 0.48
C VAL A 440 -8.90 6.30 -0.93
#